data_AF-A0A914F8U9-F1
#
_entry.id   AF-A0A914F8U9-F1
#
_cell.length_a   1.000
_cell.length_b   1.000
_cell.length_c   1.000
_cell.angle_alpha   90.00
_cell.angle_beta   90.00
_cell.angle_gamma   90.00
#
_symmetry.space_group_name_H-M   'P 1'
#
loop_
_entity.id
_entity.type
_entity.pdbx_description
1 polymer ?
#
loop_
_entity_poly.entity_id
_entity_poly.type
_entity_poly.pdbx_seq_one_letter_code
_entity_poly.pdbx_strand_id
1 'polypeptide(L)'
;MTNPFTFQYTGMMIRSPDRYSDNTWLIVTEPFTWEIWVLILISIIVSGIWLKLSNIIISKVYCEVEYNYFTSTWVFFSVFVQQGLHRQPTSWSSRIVVALWWLSSVTLLASFTGSLVALFAVERDTLPMHTINDVVKSLNTGRYKILMVTSSKWQLEIIAVNY
;
A
#
# COMPACT_ATOMS: atom_id res chain seq x y z
N MET A 1 -29.84 -15.19 -49.66
CA MET A 1 -29.87 -14.86 -48.21
C MET A 1 -28.54 -14.19 -47.89
N THR A 2 -28.56 -12.90 -47.56
CA THR A 2 -27.35 -12.12 -47.23
C THR A 2 -27.28 -11.98 -45.71
N ASN A 3 -26.20 -12.48 -45.11
CA ASN A 3 -25.96 -12.33 -43.67
C ASN A 3 -25.56 -10.89 -43.34
N PRO A 4 -25.94 -10.38 -42.15
CA PRO A 4 -25.63 -9.03 -41.74
C PRO A 4 -24.11 -8.82 -41.62
N PHE A 5 -23.63 -7.68 -42.11
CA PHE A 5 -22.22 -7.31 -42.14
C PHE A 5 -21.70 -6.73 -40.82
N THR A 6 -22.60 -6.27 -39.93
CA THR A 6 -22.18 -5.65 -38.66
C THR A 6 -23.25 -5.82 -37.59
N PHE A 7 -22.81 -6.23 -36.40
CA PHE A 7 -23.61 -6.20 -35.18
C PHE A 7 -23.23 -4.94 -34.39
N GLN A 8 -24.18 -4.04 -34.19
CA GLN A 8 -24.00 -2.88 -33.33
C GLN A 8 -24.58 -3.18 -31.96
N TYR A 9 -23.74 -3.02 -30.94
CA TYR A 9 -24.14 -3.10 -29.54
C TYR A 9 -24.46 -1.68 -29.06
N THR A 10 -25.66 -1.48 -28.50
CA THR A 10 -26.03 -0.22 -27.86
C THR A 10 -25.42 -0.17 -26.46
N GLY A 11 -24.54 0.80 -26.22
CA GLY A 11 -23.94 1.07 -24.91
C GLY A 11 -24.52 2.33 -24.28
N MET A 12 -24.38 2.45 -22.95
CA MET A 12 -24.69 3.67 -22.21
C MET A 12 -23.37 4.30 -21.75
N MET A 13 -23.22 5.61 -22.01
CA MET A 13 -22.09 6.38 -21.49
C MET A 13 -22.51 7.08 -20.20
N ILE A 14 -21.72 6.91 -19.14
CA ILE A 14 -21.92 7.56 -17.84
C ILE A 14 -20.68 8.38 -17.50
N ARG A 15 -20.88 9.51 -16.81
CA ARG A 15 -19.76 10.28 -16.27
C ARG A 15 -18.99 9.44 -15.24
N SER A 16 -17.66 9.45 -15.33
CA SER A 16 -16.80 8.81 -14.31
C SER A 16 -17.08 9.43 -12.94
N PRO A 17 -17.31 8.62 -11.89
CA PRO A 17 -17.56 9.14 -10.55
C PRO A 17 -16.33 9.90 -10.04
N ASP A 18 -16.54 11.09 -9.48
CA ASP A 18 -15.46 11.89 -8.90
C ASP A 18 -14.93 11.17 -7.64
N ARG A 19 -13.70 10.65 -7.74
CA ARG A 19 -13.05 9.82 -6.72
C ARG A 19 -12.37 10.68 -5.67
N TYR A 20 -13.15 11.44 -4.90
CA TYR A 20 -12.61 12.24 -3.79
C TYR A 20 -12.68 11.43 -2.49
N SER A 21 -11.57 10.76 -2.14
CA SER A 21 -11.41 10.21 -0.79
C SER A 21 -10.68 11.24 0.07
N ASP A 22 -11.38 11.81 1.06
CA ASP A 22 -10.83 12.77 2.04
C ASP A 22 -9.68 12.15 2.89
N ASN A 23 -9.55 10.82 2.86
CA ASN A 23 -8.66 10.05 3.72
C ASN A 23 -7.46 9.45 2.95
N THR A 24 -6.77 10.21 2.11
CA THR A 24 -5.56 9.76 1.37
C THR A 24 -4.51 9.11 2.29
N TRP A 25 -4.45 9.54 3.55
CA TRP A 25 -3.56 8.96 4.57
C TRP A 25 -3.88 7.50 4.92
N LEU A 26 -5.16 7.11 4.88
CA LEU A 26 -5.57 5.73 5.16
C LEU A 26 -5.04 4.76 4.12
N ILE A 27 -4.94 5.16 2.86
CA ILE A 27 -4.40 4.31 1.76
C ILE A 27 -2.94 3.95 2.02
N VAL A 28 -2.18 4.85 2.64
CA VAL A 28 -0.75 4.63 2.96
C VAL A 28 -0.59 3.71 4.17
N THR A 29 -1.54 3.72 5.10
CA THR A 29 -1.52 2.87 6.31
C THR A 29 -2.27 1.54 6.15
N GLU A 30 -3.16 1.41 5.16
CA GLU A 30 -3.90 0.19 4.81
C GLU A 30 -3.04 -1.07 4.61
N PRO A 31 -1.81 -1.03 4.04
CA PRO A 31 -1.04 -2.25 3.81
C PRO A 31 -0.52 -2.94 5.09
N PHE A 32 -0.39 -2.22 6.21
CA PHE A 32 0.02 -2.81 7.48
C PHE A 32 -0.97 -2.52 8.60
N THR A 33 -1.51 -3.59 9.17
CA THR A 33 -2.37 -3.50 10.34
C THR A 33 -1.56 -3.06 11.57
N TRP A 34 -2.25 -2.49 12.55
CA TRP A 34 -1.62 -1.93 13.76
C TRP A 34 -0.78 -2.96 14.54
N GLU A 35 -1.16 -4.24 14.46
CA GLU A 35 -0.42 -5.35 15.09
C GLU A 35 1.01 -5.47 14.53
N ILE A 36 1.19 -5.32 13.21
CA ILE A 36 2.50 -5.42 12.56
C ILE A 36 3.40 -4.26 12.98
N TRP A 37 2.85 -3.06 13.10
CA TRP A 37 3.58 -1.89 13.59
C TRP A 37 4.13 -2.10 15.00
N VAL A 38 3.31 -2.66 15.89
CA VAL A 38 3.74 -2.99 17.26
C VAL A 38 4.80 -4.09 17.25
N LEU A 39 4.65 -5.12 16.41
CA LEU A 39 5.65 -6.20 16.28
C LEU A 39 7.00 -5.69 15.78
N ILE A 40 7.02 -4.74 14.83
CA ILE A 40 8.26 -4.11 14.35
C ILE A 40 8.96 -3.36 15.48
N LEU A 41 8.22 -2.56 16.26
CA LEU A 41 8.79 -1.83 17.40
C LEU A 41 9.36 -2.77 18.46
N ILE A 42 8.64 -3.85 18.81
CA ILE A 42 9.12 -4.87 19.74
C ILE A 42 10.39 -5.52 19.20
N SER A 43 10.41 -5.88 17.91
CA SER A 43 11.55 -6.51 17.26
C SER A 43 12.82 -5.63 17.32
N ILE A 44 12.69 -4.31 17.11
CA ILE A 44 13.81 -3.35 17.24
C ILE A 44 14.37 -3.34 18.67
N ILE A 45 13.50 -3.34 19.68
CA ILE A 45 13.92 -3.33 21.09
C ILE A 45 14.62 -4.63 21.45
N VAL A 46 14.05 -5.78 21.06
CA VAL A 46 14.62 -7.11 21.30
C VAL A 46 16.01 -7.24 20.65
N SER A 47 16.15 -6.78 19.41
CA SER A 47 17.44 -6.75 18.72
C SER A 47 18.46 -5.85 19.45
N GLY A 48 18.05 -4.67 19.91
CA GLY A 48 18.89 -3.76 20.70
C GLY A 48 19.41 -4.39 22.00
N ILE A 49 18.57 -5.15 22.69
CA ILE A 49 18.95 -5.93 23.88
C ILE A 49 19.95 -7.03 23.49
N TRP A 50 19.71 -7.73 22.38
CA TRP A 50 20.61 -8.78 21.88
C TRP A 50 22.01 -8.25 21.58
N LEU A 51 22.15 -7.10 20.89
CA LEU A 51 23.48 -6.50 20.70
C LEU A 51 24.13 -6.07 22.00
N LYS A 52 23.37 -5.56 22.96
CA LYS A 52 23.94 -5.20 24.27
C LYS A 52 24.50 -6.43 24.97
N LEU A 53 23.76 -7.55 24.95
CA LEU A 53 24.23 -8.83 25.49
C LEU A 53 25.49 -9.32 24.78
N SER A 54 25.52 -9.31 23.44
CA SER A 54 26.72 -9.71 22.70
C SER A 54 27.92 -8.79 23.01
N ASN A 55 27.68 -7.49 23.13
CA ASN A 55 28.74 -6.52 23.47
C ASN A 55 29.25 -6.71 24.91
N ILE A 56 28.41 -7.08 25.89
CA ILE A 56 28.88 -7.36 27.26
C ILE A 56 29.82 -8.59 27.28
N ILE A 57 29.48 -9.64 26.53
CA ILE A 57 30.29 -10.87 26.44
C ILE A 57 31.63 -10.57 25.77
N ILE A 58 31.63 -9.78 24.69
CA ILE A 58 32.83 -9.46 23.90
C ILE A 58 33.69 -8.39 24.60
N SER A 59 33.08 -7.41 25.25
CA SER A 59 33.77 -6.36 26.02
C SER A 59 34.62 -6.96 27.15
N LYS A 60 34.15 -8.04 27.79
CA LYS A 60 34.94 -8.81 28.77
C LYS A 60 36.24 -9.40 28.19
N VAL A 61 36.34 -9.58 26.88
CA VAL A 61 37.49 -10.21 26.21
C VAL A 61 38.38 -9.17 25.50
N TYR A 62 37.81 -8.11 24.92
CA TYR A 62 38.52 -7.19 24.01
C TYR A 62 38.48 -5.71 24.41
N CYS A 63 37.96 -5.35 25.59
CA CYS A 63 37.90 -3.95 26.07
C CYS A 63 37.25 -3.00 25.05
N GLU A 64 36.17 -3.45 24.41
CA GLU A 64 35.45 -2.66 23.40
C GLU A 64 34.59 -1.54 24.01
N VAL A 65 34.30 -0.52 23.19
CA VAL A 65 33.52 0.68 23.55
C VAL A 65 32.15 0.30 24.10
N GLU A 66 31.83 0.83 25.27
CA GLU A 66 30.59 0.53 25.97
C GLU A 66 29.39 1.24 25.31
N TYR A 67 28.52 0.47 24.64
CA TYR A 67 27.26 1.00 24.09
C TYR A 67 26.20 1.09 25.19
N ASN A 68 25.56 2.25 25.36
CA ASN A 68 24.39 2.38 26.23
C ASN A 68 23.17 1.68 25.58
N TYR A 69 22.15 1.29 26.39
CA TYR A 69 20.94 0.61 25.88
C TYR A 69 20.26 1.43 24.79
N PHE A 70 20.12 2.73 25.00
CA PHE A 70 19.52 3.65 24.04
C PHE A 70 20.30 3.70 22.72
N THR A 71 21.64 3.75 22.79
CA THR A 71 22.51 3.80 21.61
C THR A 71 22.46 2.49 20.82
N SER A 72 22.35 1.34 21.50
CA SER A 72 22.21 0.03 20.85
C SER A 72 20.89 -0.09 20.09
N THR A 73 19.78 0.29 20.72
CA THR A 73 18.46 0.30 20.05
C THR A 73 18.42 1.32 18.91
N TRP A 74 19.04 2.49 19.09
CA TRP A 74 19.14 3.51 18.05
C TRP A 74 19.87 3.02 16.80
N VAL A 75 20.96 2.25 16.96
CA VAL A 75 21.67 1.65 15.82
C VAL A 75 20.74 0.77 14.97
N PHE A 76 19.93 -0.07 15.61
CA PHE A 76 18.98 -0.91 14.89
C PHE A 76 17.83 -0.15 14.26
N PHE A 77 17.36 0.90 14.95
CA PHE A 77 16.40 1.83 14.38
C PHE A 77 16.96 2.52 13.13
N SER A 78 18.21 3.00 13.16
CA SER A 78 18.89 3.59 12.00
C SER A 78 18.98 2.59 10.84
N VAL A 79 19.41 1.35 11.10
CA VAL A 79 19.49 0.30 10.06
C VAL A 79 18.11 -0.01 9.48
N PHE A 80 17.06 -0.02 10.31
CA PHE A 80 15.68 -0.25 9.87
C PHE A 80 15.20 0.85 8.91
N VAL A 81 15.50 2.11 9.23
CA VAL A 81 15.22 3.27 8.35
C VAL A 81 16.22 3.35 7.19
N GLN A 82 17.09 2.35 7.02
CA GLN A 82 18.16 2.31 6.01
C GLN A 82 19.15 3.47 6.11
N GLN A 83 19.24 4.06 7.29
CA GLN A 83 20.26 5.04 7.64
C GLN A 83 21.56 4.31 7.97
N GLY A 84 22.68 4.78 7.43
CA GLY A 84 24.00 4.21 7.69
C GLY A 84 24.39 4.32 9.18
N LEU A 85 25.20 3.38 9.67
CA LEU A 85 25.75 3.47 11.02
C LEU A 85 26.88 4.51 11.05
N HIS A 86 26.79 5.46 11.99
CA HIS A 86 27.89 6.39 12.26
C HIS A 86 29.12 5.69 12.86
N ARG A 87 28.92 4.60 13.62
CA ARG A 87 29.99 3.81 14.24
C ARG A 87 29.71 2.33 14.03
N GLN A 88 30.59 1.64 13.30
CA GLN A 88 30.42 0.23 13.01
C GLN A 88 30.99 -0.66 14.12
N PRO A 89 30.36 -1.82 14.41
CA PRO A 89 30.91 -2.79 15.35
C PRO A 89 32.24 -3.37 14.85
N THR A 90 33.23 -3.44 15.73
CA THR A 90 34.55 -4.00 15.45
C THR A 90 34.54 -5.53 15.44
N SER A 91 33.71 -6.16 16.28
CA SER A 91 33.60 -7.61 16.36
C SER A 91 32.84 -8.25 15.18
N TRP A 92 33.35 -9.40 14.71
CA TRP A 92 32.75 -10.21 13.65
C TRP A 92 31.33 -10.69 13.98
N SER A 93 31.09 -11.11 15.23
CA SER A 93 29.77 -11.59 15.65
C SER A 93 28.70 -10.51 15.55
N SER A 94 29.03 -9.28 15.99
CA SER A 94 28.12 -8.13 15.87
C SER A 94 27.86 -7.72 14.42
N ARG A 95 28.84 -7.88 13.51
CA ARG A 95 28.65 -7.60 12.08
C ARG A 95 27.63 -8.54 11.45
N ILE A 96 27.67 -9.83 11.78
CA ILE A 96 26.72 -10.82 11.28
C ILE A 96 25.30 -10.50 11.77
N VAL A 97 25.14 -10.15 13.05
CA VAL A 97 23.84 -9.77 13.61
C VAL A 97 23.27 -8.53 12.90
N VAL A 98 24.08 -7.49 12.70
CA VAL A 98 23.66 -6.27 12.00
C VAL A 98 23.32 -6.57 10.53
N ALA A 99 24.08 -7.44 9.85
CA ALA A 99 23.80 -7.83 8.47
C ALA A 99 22.49 -8.63 8.32
N LEU A 100 22.23 -9.58 9.23
CA LEU A 100 20.98 -10.33 9.27
C LEU A 100 19.78 -9.40 9.56
N TRP A 101 19.95 -8.45 10.48
CA TRP A 101 18.94 -7.45 10.76
C TRP A 101 18.68 -6.53 9.57
N TRP A 102 19.72 -6.12 8.86
CA TRP A 102 19.60 -5.34 7.64
C TRP A 102 18.79 -6.09 6.58
N LEU A 103 19.07 -7.39 6.36
CA LEU A 103 18.27 -8.23 5.45
C LEU A 103 16.81 -8.27 5.88
N SER A 104 16.53 -8.49 7.17
CA SER A 104 15.17 -8.47 7.69
C SER A 104 14.46 -7.15 7.42
N SER A 105 15.15 -6.02 7.58
CA SER A 105 14.61 -4.68 7.35
C SER A 105 14.26 -4.46 5.87
N VAL A 106 15.13 -4.90 4.95
CA VAL A 106 14.88 -4.83 3.50
C VAL A 106 13.69 -5.70 3.10
N THR A 107 13.58 -6.92 3.63
CA THR A 107 12.44 -7.81 3.35
C THR A 107 11.11 -7.21 3.85
N LEU A 108 11.11 -6.58 5.03
CA LEU A 108 9.93 -5.88 5.54
C LEU A 108 9.53 -4.71 4.64
N LEU A 109 10.49 -3.87 4.22
CA LEU A 109 10.20 -2.76 3.31
C LEU A 109 9.71 -3.24 1.94
N ALA A 110 10.28 -4.31 1.40
CA ALA A 110 9.85 -4.90 0.14
C ALA A 110 8.40 -5.39 0.23
N SER A 111 8.03 -6.04 1.35
CA SER A 111 6.66 -6.50 1.59
C SER A 111 5.69 -5.32 1.71
N PHE A 112 6.07 -4.27 2.45
CA PHE A 112 5.29 -3.03 2.55
C PHE A 112 5.04 -2.37 1.19
N THR A 113 6.12 -2.23 0.41
CA THR A 113 6.06 -1.62 -0.92
C THR A 113 5.23 -2.49 -1.86
N GLY A 114 5.35 -3.82 -1.79
CA GLY A 114 4.55 -4.76 -2.57
C GLY A 114 3.06 -4.64 -2.27
N SER A 115 2.68 -4.54 -1.00
CA SER A 115 1.28 -4.32 -0.60
C SER A 115 0.76 -2.95 -1.06
N LEU A 116 1.58 -1.89 -0.99
CA LEU A 116 1.21 -0.58 -1.55
C LEU A 116 1.02 -0.62 -3.07
N VAL A 117 1.94 -1.25 -3.79
CA VAL A 117 1.85 -1.41 -5.25
C VAL A 117 0.60 -2.20 -5.63
N ALA A 118 0.26 -3.26 -4.87
CA ALA A 118 -0.98 -3.99 -5.07
C ALA A 118 -2.22 -3.11 -4.86
N LEU A 119 -2.22 -2.25 -3.84
CA LEU A 119 -3.31 -1.29 -3.63
C LEU A 119 -3.43 -0.28 -4.77
N PHE A 120 -2.32 0.23 -5.30
CA PHE A 120 -2.33 1.17 -6.42
C PHE A 120 -2.63 0.54 -7.78
N ALA A 121 -2.25 -0.72 -7.98
CA ALA A 121 -2.57 -1.46 -9.18
C ALA A 121 -4.07 -1.82 -9.27
N VAL A 122 -4.77 -1.88 -8.13
CA VAL A 122 -6.21 -2.11 -8.10
C VAL A 122 -6.96 -0.81 -8.35
N GLU A 123 -7.24 -0.55 -9.62
CA GLU A 123 -8.27 0.42 -10.01
C GLU A 123 -9.65 -0.13 -9.64
N ARG A 124 -10.18 0.30 -8.48
CA ARG A 124 -11.58 0.04 -8.11
C ARG A 124 -12.51 0.96 -8.89
N ASP A 125 -12.75 0.63 -10.15
CA ASP A 125 -13.87 1.19 -10.90
C ASP A 125 -15.15 0.51 -10.44
N THR A 126 -15.72 0.99 -9.33
CA THR A 126 -17.08 0.61 -8.96
C THR A 126 -18.03 1.31 -9.92
N LEU A 127 -18.38 0.62 -11.01
CA LEU A 127 -19.45 1.07 -11.88
C LEU A 127 -20.71 1.24 -11.01
N PRO A 128 -21.32 2.44 -10.97
CA PRO A 128 -22.45 2.71 -10.09
C PRO A 128 -23.70 1.87 -10.43
N MET A 129 -23.71 1.23 -11.61
CA MET A 129 -24.85 0.46 -12.11
C MET A 129 -24.33 -0.79 -12.84
N HIS A 130 -24.61 -1.96 -12.29
CA HIS A 130 -24.29 -3.25 -12.92
C HIS A 130 -25.51 -3.87 -13.60
N THR A 131 -26.73 -3.54 -13.15
CA THR A 131 -27.98 -4.09 -13.68
C THR A 131 -28.93 -3.00 -14.17
N ILE A 132 -29.78 -3.31 -15.15
CA ILE A 132 -30.86 -2.42 -15.63
C ILE A 132 -31.77 -1.94 -14.48
N ASN A 133 -32.02 -2.80 -13.49
CA ASN A 133 -32.79 -2.44 -12.30
C ASN A 133 -32.12 -1.33 -11.47
N ASP A 134 -30.79 -1.30 -11.41
CA ASP A 134 -30.04 -0.25 -10.71
C ASP A 134 -30.15 1.08 -11.46
N VAL A 135 -30.18 1.03 -12.80
CA VAL A 135 -30.46 2.19 -13.65
C VAL A 135 -31.84 2.75 -13.37
N VAL A 136 -32.88 1.91 -13.36
CA VAL A 136 -34.27 2.34 -13.08
C VAL A 136 -34.39 2.94 -11.69
N LYS A 137 -33.76 2.33 -10.69
CA LYS A 137 -33.76 2.85 -9.31
C LYS A 137 -33.08 4.21 -9.23
N SER A 138 -31.95 4.37 -9.91
CA SER A 138 -31.18 5.62 -9.95
C SER A 138 -31.95 6.76 -10.65
N LEU A 139 -32.72 6.44 -11.69
CA LEU A 139 -33.64 7.36 -12.36
C LEU A 139 -34.79 7.79 -11.45
N ASN A 140 -35.44 6.84 -10.78
CA ASN A 140 -36.54 7.14 -9.86
C ASN A 140 -36.10 8.01 -8.67
N THR A 141 -34.86 7.86 -8.21
CA THR A 141 -34.29 8.73 -7.16
C THR A 141 -33.86 10.11 -7.65
N GLY A 142 -33.97 10.41 -8.95
CA GLY A 142 -33.65 11.72 -9.53
C GLY A 142 -32.16 12.06 -9.61
N ARG A 143 -31.25 11.12 -9.31
CA ARG A 143 -29.79 11.36 -9.29
C ARG A 143 -29.18 11.49 -10.68
N TYR A 144 -29.74 10.81 -11.68
CA TYR A 144 -29.24 10.82 -13.04
C TYR A 144 -30.36 11.14 -14.02
N LYS A 145 -30.05 11.93 -15.04
CA LYS A 145 -30.94 12.17 -16.17
C LYS A 145 -30.36 11.50 -17.41
N ILE A 146 -31.17 10.68 -18.08
CA ILE A 146 -30.82 10.12 -19.38
C ILE A 146 -31.12 11.16 -20.47
N LEU A 147 -30.11 11.46 -21.25
CA LEU A 147 -30.20 12.19 -22.50
C LEU A 147 -30.09 11.17 -23.64
N MET A 148 -31.11 11.13 -24.50
CA MET A 148 -31.10 10.27 -25.68
C MET A 148 -30.97 11.16 -26.91
N VAL A 149 -29.88 11.01 -27.65
CA VAL A 149 -29.69 11.75 -28.91
C VAL A 149 -30.30 10.93 -30.04
N THR A 150 -31.48 11.35 -30.50
CA THR A 150 -32.14 10.78 -31.68
C THR A 150 -31.71 11.53 -32.95
N SER A 151 -30.42 11.45 -33.29
CA SER A 151 -29.86 12.13 -34.47
C SER A 151 -30.13 11.37 -35.77
N SER A 152 -30.27 10.03 -35.72
CA SER A 152 -30.66 9.23 -36.88
C SER A 152 -31.48 8.01 -36.46
N LYS A 153 -32.35 7.52 -37.36
CA LYS A 153 -33.34 6.45 -37.12
C LYS A 153 -32.74 5.11 -36.65
N TRP A 154 -31.42 4.99 -36.67
CA TRP A 154 -30.66 3.77 -36.40
C TRP A 154 -29.49 3.95 -35.43
N GLN A 155 -29.21 5.16 -34.94
CA GLN A 155 -28.18 5.39 -33.93
C GLN A 155 -28.81 5.98 -32.68
N LEU A 156 -28.86 5.18 -31.62
CA LEU A 156 -29.31 5.58 -30.29
C LEU A 156 -28.07 5.71 -29.41
N GLU A 157 -27.68 6.94 -29.11
CA GLU A 157 -26.67 7.24 -28.10
C GLU A 157 -27.37 7.68 -26.81
N ILE A 158 -27.11 6.95 -25.72
CA ILE A 158 -27.71 7.17 -24.40
C ILE A 158 -26.62 7.69 -23.47
N ILE A 159 -26.78 8.93 -23.01
CA ILE A 159 -25.82 9.64 -22.15
C ILE A 159 -26.49 9.89 -20.79
N ALA A 160 -25.90 9.44 -19.69
CA ALA A 160 -26.37 9.76 -18.35
C ALA A 160 -25.58 10.95 -17.78
N VAL A 161 -26.30 12.01 -17.40
CA VAL A 161 -25.72 13.21 -16.77
C VAL A 161 -26.16 13.28 -15.31
N ASN A 162 -25.20 13.53 -14.42
CA ASN A 162 -25.42 13.72 -12.98
C ASN A 162 -25.95 15.15 -12.72
N TYR A 163 -26.79 15.32 -11.70
CA TYR A 163 -27.26 16.64 -11.24
C TYR A 163 -26.17 17.41 -10.48
#